data_AF-A0A8T5UJT7-F1
#
_entry.id   AF-A0A8T5UJT7-F1
#
_cell.length_a   1.000
_cell.length_b   1.000
_cell.length_c   1.000
_cell.angle_alpha   90.00
_cell.angle_beta   90.00
_cell.angle_gamma   90.00
#
_symmetry.space_group_name_H-M   'P 1'
#
loop_
_entity.id
_entity.type
_entity.pdbx_description
1 polymer ?
#
loop_
_entity_poly.entity_id
_entity_poly.type
_entity_poly.pdbx_seq_one_letter_code
_entity_poly.pdbx_strand_id
1 'polypeptide(L)'
;KQFKIGGFTILPLEAKHDIHCLSFLIQHEDIGKLFFITDSYYCLYKFNGLNHILIEANYSEKILERNNINETIKERLLKSHFSLENAKKFVKANDNPKLKNIVLLHLSDSNSNAKEFKGVMEELTHKRVEIADKGLEIELNK
;
A
#
# COMPACT_ATOMS: atom_id res chain seq x y z
N LYS A 1 -5.10 3.68 -20.39
CA LYS A 1 -5.24 5.10 -20.81
C LYS A 1 -5.77 5.89 -19.62
N GLN A 2 -5.25 7.10 -19.39
CA GLN A 2 -5.75 8.01 -18.35
C GLN A 2 -7.14 8.55 -18.71
N PHE A 3 -8.01 8.74 -17.72
CA PHE A 3 -9.37 9.25 -17.90
C PHE A 3 -9.80 10.14 -16.73
N LYS A 4 -10.99 10.76 -16.83
CA LYS A 4 -11.55 11.63 -15.79
C LYS A 4 -12.93 11.16 -15.36
N ILE A 5 -13.22 11.27 -14.06
CA ILE A 5 -14.56 11.11 -13.48
C ILE A 5 -14.76 12.28 -12.51
N GLY A 6 -15.68 13.19 -12.82
CA GLY A 6 -15.81 14.44 -12.07
C GLY A 6 -14.49 15.22 -12.02
N GLY A 7 -14.11 15.71 -10.82
CA GLY A 7 -12.82 16.37 -10.58
C GLY A 7 -11.61 15.42 -10.55
N PHE A 8 -11.83 14.11 -10.59
CA PHE A 8 -10.75 13.12 -10.47
C PHE A 8 -10.14 12.80 -11.82
N THR A 9 -8.81 12.81 -11.83
CA THR A 9 -8.01 12.31 -12.93
C THR A 9 -7.41 10.97 -12.53
N ILE A 10 -7.71 9.91 -13.28
CA ILE A 10 -7.40 8.53 -12.92
C ILE A 10 -6.51 7.92 -13.99
N LEU A 11 -5.39 7.36 -13.57
CA LEU A 11 -4.48 6.56 -14.38
C LEU A 11 -4.45 5.13 -13.82
N PRO A 12 -5.10 4.16 -14.48
CA PRO A 12 -4.95 2.76 -14.13
C PRO A 12 -3.56 2.26 -14.56
N LEU A 13 -2.94 1.46 -13.70
CA LEU A 13 -1.64 0.84 -13.90
C LEU A 13 -1.76 -0.65 -13.60
N GLU A 14 -1.00 -1.47 -14.32
CA GLU A 14 -1.02 -2.92 -14.10
C GLU A 14 -0.43 -3.25 -12.72
N ALA A 15 -1.20 -3.94 -11.88
CA ALA A 15 -0.69 -4.54 -10.65
C ALA A 15 -0.11 -5.93 -10.96
N LYS A 16 0.86 -6.36 -10.16
CA LYS A 16 1.51 -7.66 -10.34
C LYS A 16 0.86 -8.66 -9.38
N HIS A 17 0.02 -9.52 -9.94
CA HIS A 17 -0.76 -10.54 -9.22
C HIS A 17 -0.92 -11.78 -10.10
N ASP A 18 -1.41 -12.90 -9.54
CA ASP A 18 -1.67 -14.15 -10.27
C ASP A 18 -2.85 -14.06 -11.28
N ILE A 19 -3.62 -12.97 -11.20
CA ILE A 19 -4.72 -12.61 -12.11
C ILE A 19 -4.59 -11.14 -12.52
N HIS A 20 -5.35 -10.70 -13.52
CA HIS A 20 -5.33 -9.30 -13.94
C HIS A 20 -5.88 -8.38 -12.84
N CYS A 21 -4.99 -7.61 -12.22
CA CYS A 21 -5.30 -6.61 -11.20
C CYS A 21 -4.80 -5.23 -11.65
N LEU A 22 -5.42 -4.19 -11.11
CA LEU A 22 -5.06 -2.81 -11.38
C LEU A 22 -4.72 -2.07 -10.08
N SER A 23 -3.73 -1.19 -10.19
CA SER A 23 -3.48 -0.11 -9.24
C SER A 23 -3.89 1.22 -9.88
N PHE A 24 -4.09 2.26 -9.08
CA PHE A 24 -4.61 3.53 -9.56
C PHE A 24 -3.77 4.69 -9.04
N LEU A 25 -3.26 5.50 -9.96
CA LEU A 25 -2.77 6.83 -9.64
C LEU A 25 -3.92 7.81 -9.84
N ILE A 26 -4.33 8.45 -8.76
CA ILE A 26 -5.50 9.33 -8.69
C ILE A 26 -5.03 10.74 -8.36
N GLN A 27 -5.56 11.73 -9.06
CA GLN A 27 -5.27 13.14 -8.79
C GLN A 27 -6.56 13.95 -8.70
N HIS A 28 -6.67 14.75 -7.65
CA HIS A 28 -7.74 15.73 -7.43
C HIS A 28 -7.14 17.06 -6.95
N GLU A 29 -7.83 18.18 -7.17
CA GLU A 29 -7.34 19.50 -6.76
C GLU A 29 -7.21 19.65 -5.23
N ASP A 30 -8.12 19.03 -4.49
CA ASP A 30 -8.20 19.14 -3.02
C ASP A 30 -7.20 18.23 -2.29
N ILE A 31 -6.98 17.01 -2.79
CA ILE A 31 -6.15 15.99 -2.12
C ILE A 31 -4.74 15.87 -2.75
N GLY A 32 -4.52 16.50 -3.91
CA GLY A 32 -3.30 16.28 -4.68
C GLY A 32 -3.26 14.89 -5.29
N LYS A 33 -2.12 14.20 -5.18
CA LYS A 33 -1.86 12.90 -5.83
C LYS A 33 -1.88 11.75 -4.85
N LEU A 34 -2.75 10.78 -5.10
CA LEU A 34 -2.91 9.54 -4.34
C LEU A 34 -2.50 8.35 -5.19
N PHE A 35 -1.75 7.42 -4.61
CA PHE A 35 -1.52 6.11 -5.20
C PHE A 35 -2.25 5.04 -4.40
N PHE A 36 -3.09 4.27 -5.07
CA PHE A 36 -3.84 3.16 -4.51
C PHE A 36 -3.36 1.85 -5.13
N ILE A 37 -2.93 0.91 -4.31
CA ILE A 37 -2.55 -0.43 -4.72
C ILE A 37 -2.94 -1.45 -3.65
N THR A 38 -3.67 -2.48 -4.08
CA THR A 38 -4.03 -3.65 -3.27
C THR A 38 -3.95 -4.88 -4.17
N ASP A 39 -3.81 -6.05 -3.57
CA ASP A 39 -3.64 -7.34 -4.24
C ASP A 39 -2.54 -7.26 -5.30
N SER A 40 -1.31 -7.01 -4.83
CA SER A 40 -0.11 -7.00 -5.67
C SER A 40 1.10 -7.47 -4.88
N TYR A 41 1.97 -8.29 -5.44
CA TYR A 41 3.20 -8.70 -4.74
C TYR A 41 4.33 -7.67 -4.84
N TYR A 42 4.24 -6.74 -5.82
CA TYR A 42 5.26 -5.73 -6.07
C TYR A 42 4.71 -4.52 -6.85
N CYS A 43 5.41 -3.39 -6.81
CA CYS A 43 5.14 -2.23 -7.66
C CYS A 43 6.44 -1.76 -8.35
N LEU A 44 6.45 -1.78 -9.69
CA LEU A 44 7.59 -1.36 -10.53
C LEU A 44 7.69 0.16 -10.69
N TYR A 45 6.65 0.89 -10.27
CA TYR A 45 6.52 2.32 -10.53
C TYR A 45 7.04 3.14 -9.36
N LYS A 46 7.64 4.28 -9.69
CA LYS A 46 7.92 5.37 -8.75
C LYS A 46 7.18 6.60 -9.23
N PHE A 47 6.66 7.35 -8.28
CA PHE A 47 5.86 8.54 -8.53
C PHE A 47 6.52 9.76 -7.87
N ASN A 48 6.45 10.89 -8.57
CA ASN A 48 6.91 12.16 -8.04
C ASN A 48 5.74 12.91 -7.40
N GLY A 49 5.94 13.41 -6.18
CA GLY A 49 5.02 14.29 -5.47
C GLY A 49 3.70 13.61 -5.11
N LEU A 50 3.76 12.42 -4.52
CA LEU A 50 2.60 11.81 -3.88
C LEU A 50 2.26 12.55 -2.59
N ASN A 51 0.98 12.81 -2.39
CA ASN A 51 0.39 13.33 -1.15
C ASN A 51 -0.09 12.17 -0.26
N HIS A 52 -0.62 11.11 -0.88
CA HIS A 52 -1.25 9.99 -0.17
C HIS A 52 -0.83 8.66 -0.78
N ILE A 53 -0.54 7.67 0.08
CA ILE A 53 -0.27 6.29 -0.34
C ILE A 53 -1.25 5.36 0.37
N LEU A 54 -2.05 4.63 -0.40
CA LEU A 54 -2.90 3.54 0.07
C LEU A 54 -2.31 2.25 -0.50
N ILE A 55 -1.70 1.42 0.36
CA ILE A 55 -0.87 0.28 -0.06
C ILE A 55 -1.16 -0.95 0.78
N GLU A 56 -1.28 -2.11 0.13
CA GLU A 56 -1.29 -3.39 0.80
C GLU A 56 -0.02 -3.63 1.63
N ALA A 57 -0.18 -4.17 2.84
CA ALA A 57 0.90 -4.68 3.67
C ALA A 57 0.39 -5.95 4.37
N ASN A 58 0.31 -7.04 3.62
CA ASN A 58 -0.43 -8.23 4.01
C ASN A 58 0.26 -9.03 5.11
N TYR A 59 1.55 -9.29 4.97
CA TYR A 59 2.29 -10.11 5.94
C TYR A 59 3.67 -9.52 6.19
N SER A 60 4.33 -9.95 7.26
CA SER A 60 5.77 -9.77 7.42
C SER A 60 6.46 -11.10 7.34
N GLU A 61 7.62 -11.14 6.69
CA GLU A 61 8.41 -12.37 6.53
C GLU A 61 8.70 -13.01 7.90
N LYS A 62 9.00 -12.17 8.88
CA LYS A 62 9.26 -12.58 10.27
C LYS A 62 8.07 -13.24 10.97
N ILE A 63 6.84 -12.74 10.80
CA ILE A 63 5.65 -13.38 11.40
C ILE A 63 5.33 -14.66 10.63
N LEU A 64 5.46 -14.64 9.31
CA LEU A 64 5.23 -15.79 8.45
C LEU A 64 6.11 -16.99 8.83
N GLU A 65 7.40 -16.75 9.06
CA GLU A 65 8.36 -17.78 9.51
C GLU A 65 7.98 -18.36 10.88
N ARG A 66 7.53 -17.51 11.81
CA ARG A 66 7.12 -17.95 13.16
C ARG A 66 5.86 -18.80 13.14
N ASN A 67 4.92 -18.51 12.25
CA ASN A 67 3.66 -19.25 12.14
C ASN A 67 3.82 -20.63 11.49
N ASN A 68 5.00 -20.94 10.93
CA ASN A 68 5.33 -22.24 10.33
C ASN A 68 4.24 -22.75 9.38
N ILE A 69 3.80 -21.87 8.47
CA ILE A 69 2.72 -22.17 7.53
C ILE A 69 3.16 -23.19 6.47
N ASN A 70 2.18 -23.87 5.87
CA ASN A 70 2.43 -24.80 4.77
C ASN A 70 3.11 -24.10 3.57
N GLU A 71 4.09 -24.78 2.96
CA GLU A 71 4.90 -24.23 1.87
C GLU A 71 4.06 -23.76 0.66
N THR A 72 2.98 -24.47 0.31
CA THR A 72 2.10 -24.07 -0.78
C THR A 72 1.38 -22.74 -0.49
N ILE A 73 0.97 -22.52 0.76
CA ILE A 73 0.35 -21.25 1.19
C ILE A 73 1.40 -20.14 1.15
N LYS A 74 2.62 -20.42 1.61
CA LYS A 74 3.74 -19.50 1.58
C LYS A 74 4.08 -19.06 0.14
N GLU A 75 4.23 -20.02 -0.78
CA GLU A 75 4.50 -19.72 -2.18
C GLU A 75 3.43 -18.83 -2.82
N ARG A 76 2.15 -19.10 -2.53
CA ARG A 76 1.05 -18.27 -3.02
C ARG A 76 1.12 -16.86 -2.46
N LEU A 77 1.36 -16.70 -1.16
CA LEU A 77 1.50 -15.39 -0.51
C LEU A 77 2.61 -14.57 -1.16
N LEU A 78 3.79 -15.15 -1.36
CA LEU A 78 4.94 -14.48 -1.98
C LEU A 78 4.68 -14.03 -3.43
N LYS A 79 3.79 -14.71 -4.15
CA LYS A 79 3.45 -14.44 -5.56
C LYS A 79 2.23 -13.55 -5.76
N SER A 80 1.51 -13.21 -4.69
CA SER A 80 0.20 -12.53 -4.80
C SER A 80 0.12 -11.29 -3.93
N HIS A 81 0.74 -11.29 -2.75
CA HIS A 81 0.49 -10.26 -1.74
C HIS A 81 1.73 -9.43 -1.41
N PHE A 82 1.50 -8.15 -1.11
CA PHE A 82 2.54 -7.20 -0.76
C PHE A 82 3.01 -7.43 0.67
N SER A 83 4.29 -7.79 0.87
CA SER A 83 4.85 -7.86 2.22
C SER A 83 5.06 -6.47 2.82
N LEU A 84 5.12 -6.38 4.15
CA LEU A 84 5.52 -5.16 4.86
C LEU A 84 6.88 -4.67 4.35
N GLU A 85 7.82 -5.57 4.10
CA GLU A 85 9.18 -5.29 3.64
C GLU A 85 9.16 -4.64 2.26
N ASN A 86 8.35 -5.15 1.34
CA ASN A 86 8.17 -4.53 0.04
C ASN A 86 7.45 -3.18 0.19
N ALA A 87 6.40 -3.09 1.02
CA ALA A 87 5.65 -1.86 1.21
C ALA A 87 6.55 -0.74 1.72
N LYS A 88 7.45 -1.04 2.67
CA LYS A 88 8.49 -0.13 3.15
C LYS A 88 9.43 0.34 2.03
N LYS A 89 9.91 -0.57 1.18
CA LYS A 89 10.77 -0.20 0.03
C LYS A 89 10.04 0.77 -0.90
N PHE A 90 8.79 0.48 -1.24
CA PHE A 90 7.96 1.33 -2.10
C PHE A 90 7.73 2.70 -1.45
N VAL A 91 7.27 2.73 -0.21
CA VAL A 91 6.99 3.98 0.52
C VAL A 91 8.26 4.82 0.63
N LYS A 92 9.39 4.25 1.04
CA LYS A 92 10.68 4.97 1.11
C LYS A 92 11.11 5.53 -0.24
N ALA A 93 10.89 4.80 -1.34
CA ALA A 93 11.24 5.27 -2.67
C ALA A 93 10.39 6.45 -3.14
N ASN A 94 9.19 6.62 -2.57
CA ASN A 94 8.21 7.66 -2.88
C ASN A 94 8.08 8.72 -1.77
N ASP A 95 8.83 8.59 -0.67
CA ASP A 95 8.83 9.55 0.41
C ASP A 95 9.34 10.90 -0.09
N ASN A 96 8.58 11.92 0.21
CA ASN A 96 8.80 13.26 -0.29
C ASN A 96 8.15 14.29 0.64
N PRO A 97 8.53 15.58 0.56
CA PRO A 97 8.00 16.60 1.45
C PRO A 97 6.47 16.78 1.39
N LYS A 98 5.82 16.44 0.25
CA LYS A 98 4.38 16.56 0.08
C LYS A 98 3.59 15.36 0.63
N LEU A 99 4.25 14.24 0.91
CA LEU A 99 3.59 13.05 1.45
C LEU A 99 3.02 13.39 2.84
N LYS A 100 1.71 13.20 3.01
CA LYS A 100 0.96 13.52 4.23
C LYS A 100 0.66 12.28 5.05
N ASN A 101 0.15 11.24 4.40
CA ASN A 101 -0.21 10.00 5.07
C ASN A 101 0.03 8.77 4.20
N ILE A 102 0.15 7.65 4.90
CA ILE A 102 0.20 6.30 4.36
C ILE A 102 -0.93 5.52 5.03
N VAL A 103 -1.69 4.75 4.26
CA VAL A 103 -2.75 3.88 4.77
C VAL A 103 -2.39 2.46 4.36
N LEU A 104 -2.17 1.61 5.36
CA LEU A 104 -1.88 0.20 5.16
C LEU A 104 -3.20 -0.56 4.99
N LEU A 105 -3.29 -1.27 3.87
CA LEU A 105 -4.46 -2.03 3.47
C LEU A 105 -4.20 -3.53 3.59
N HIS A 106 -5.29 -4.30 3.63
CA HIS A 106 -5.28 -5.73 3.34
C HIS A 106 -4.26 -6.53 4.19
N LEU A 107 -4.21 -6.25 5.49
CA LEU A 107 -3.40 -7.00 6.45
C LEU A 107 -3.95 -8.42 6.62
N SER A 108 -3.06 -9.41 6.73
CA SER A 108 -3.41 -10.79 7.04
C SER A 108 -3.81 -10.94 8.51
N ASP A 109 -4.93 -11.60 8.78
CA ASP A 109 -5.40 -11.86 10.14
C ASP A 109 -4.35 -12.60 11.01
N SER A 110 -3.62 -13.53 10.42
CA SER A 110 -2.67 -14.39 11.14
C SER A 110 -1.21 -13.98 10.92
N ASN A 111 -0.86 -13.37 9.79
CA ASN A 111 0.53 -13.13 9.39
C ASN A 111 0.95 -11.64 9.49
N SER A 112 0.14 -10.80 10.14
CA SER A 112 0.42 -9.39 10.34
C SER A 112 0.30 -8.98 11.80
N ASN A 113 0.82 -7.80 12.13
CA ASN A 113 0.58 -7.14 13.41
C ASN A 113 0.35 -5.65 13.15
N ALA A 114 -0.91 -5.21 13.21
CA ALA A 114 -1.31 -3.85 12.89
C ALA A 114 -0.50 -2.78 13.65
N LYS A 115 -0.24 -2.99 14.94
CA LYS A 115 0.51 -2.04 15.77
C LYS A 115 1.98 -1.98 15.35
N GLU A 116 2.61 -3.13 15.12
CA GLU A 116 4.00 -3.20 14.63
C GLU A 116 4.11 -2.57 13.23
N PHE A 117 3.20 -2.89 12.33
CA PHE A 117 3.23 -2.43 10.94
C PHE A 117 3.09 -0.91 10.87
N LYS A 118 2.15 -0.36 11.64
CA LYS A 118 1.98 1.09 11.80
C LYS A 118 3.26 1.73 12.33
N GLY A 119 3.77 1.26 13.47
CA GLY A 119 4.96 1.85 14.10
C GLY A 119 6.21 1.81 13.20
N VAL A 120 6.45 0.70 12.52
CA VAL A 120 7.59 0.56 11.60
C VAL A 120 7.47 1.50 10.40
N MET A 121 6.26 1.73 9.88
CA MET A 121 6.04 2.64 8.76
C MET A 121 6.11 4.11 9.17
N GLU A 122 5.65 4.44 10.38
CA GLU A 122 5.80 5.77 10.98
C GLU A 122 7.27 6.10 11.23
N GLU A 123 8.04 5.16 11.79
CA GLU A 123 9.49 5.32 12.00
C GLU A 123 10.24 5.53 10.69
N LEU A 124 9.82 4.84 9.62
CA LEU A 124 10.47 4.91 8.31
C LEU A 124 10.37 6.29 7.65
N THR A 125 9.28 7.02 7.86
CA THR A 125 8.92 8.22 7.07
C THR A 125 8.61 9.45 7.90
N HIS A 126 8.38 9.27 9.20
CA HIS A 126 7.83 10.28 10.11
C HIS A 126 6.50 10.89 9.61
N LYS A 127 5.75 10.15 8.78
CA LYS A 127 4.42 10.54 8.28
C LYS A 127 3.33 9.86 9.10
N ARG A 128 2.12 10.41 9.03
CA ARG A 128 0.93 9.79 9.62
C ARG A 128 0.68 8.45 8.93
N VAL A 129 0.56 7.38 9.70
CA VAL A 129 0.18 6.06 9.18
C VAL A 129 -1.14 5.63 9.79
N GLU A 130 -2.04 5.10 8.97
CA GLU A 130 -3.28 4.46 9.44
C GLU A 130 -3.36 3.01 8.96
N ILE A 131 -3.99 2.17 9.76
CA ILE A 131 -4.34 0.80 9.37
C ILE A 131 -5.81 0.84 8.95
N ALA A 132 -6.11 0.43 7.72
CA ALA A 132 -7.50 0.37 7.27
C ALA A 132 -8.27 -0.68 8.05
N ASP A 133 -9.43 -0.28 8.57
CA ASP A 133 -10.38 -1.15 9.27
C ASP A 133 -11.81 -0.68 8.96
N LYS A 134 -12.80 -1.53 9.23
CA LYS A 134 -14.21 -1.26 8.96
C LYS A 134 -14.66 0.00 9.71
N GLY A 135 -15.18 0.97 8.95
CA GLY A 135 -15.68 2.23 9.48
C GLY A 135 -14.60 3.28 9.73
N LEU A 136 -13.35 3.03 9.34
CA LEU A 136 -12.32 4.06 9.39
C LEU A 136 -12.61 5.17 8.37
N GLU A 137 -12.65 6.40 8.86
CA GLU A 137 -12.73 7.61 8.05
C GLU A 137 -11.42 8.38 8.14
N ILE A 138 -10.89 8.79 6.99
CA ILE A 138 -9.64 9.55 6.90
C ILE A 138 -9.89 10.77 6.01
N GLU A 139 -9.59 11.94 6.55
CA GLU A 139 -9.55 13.18 5.78
C GLU A 139 -8.28 13.22 4.91
N LEU A 140 -8.45 13.50 3.61
CA LEU A 140 -7.35 13.68 2.66
C LEU A 140 -7.26 15.16 2.27
N ASN A 141 -6.09 15.75 2.47
CA ASN A 141 -5.79 17.13 2.10
C ASN A 141 -4.36 17.26 1.54
N LYS A 142 -4.12 18.29 0.74
CA LYS A 142 -2.84 18.53 0.05
C LYS A 142 -1.74 19.19 0.89
#